data_AF-A0A962VZH4-F1
#
_entry.id   AF-A0A962VZH4-F1
#
_cell.length_a   1.000
_cell.length_b   1.000
_cell.length_c   1.000
_cell.angle_alpha   90.00
_cell.angle_beta   90.00
_cell.angle_gamma   90.00
#
_symmetry.space_group_name_H-M   'P 1'
#
loop_
_entity.id
_entity.type
_entity.pdbx_description
1 polymer ?
#
loop_
_entity_poly.entity_id
_entity_poly.type
_entity_poly.pdbx_seq_one_letter_code
_entity_poly.pdbx_strand_id
1 'polypeptide(L)'
;YQLEAETLREALYADLPENHLLTVLPDFTPDQLVDRYNLAQAQGLLYSALCLRLIAHRNVPGEYRRLFQHLKFHGLMYAVEGNLDDGYQIYVDGPASLFKQTRKYGLQMAIFLPALLRVSRWEMEAVLRRDDRDISYRLDSQSPLKPLTAAPPAYDSLLEERFARRWEKLDTPWTLEREVEIVDLKGTVFVPDFALRHPDGRVAHVEIMGFWHPDYLRRKLDKLRRAAMPDLIVAVSERLNVGADDFRDVPGPVLFFKGKLEPRAVLECLERLP
;
A
#
# COMPACT_ATOMS: atom_id res chain seq x y z
N TYR A 1 18.46 -20.16 -40.38
CA TYR A 1 17.05 -20.56 -40.23
C TYR A 1 16.36 -20.34 -41.56
N GLN A 2 15.92 -21.41 -42.21
CA GLN A 2 15.02 -21.32 -43.36
C GLN A 2 13.62 -21.63 -42.83
N LEU A 3 12.71 -20.67 -42.91
CA LEU A 3 11.28 -20.85 -42.65
C LEU A 3 10.58 -20.92 -44.00
N GLU A 4 9.60 -21.80 -44.13
CA GLU A 4 8.73 -21.81 -45.31
C GLU A 4 7.91 -20.52 -45.38
N ALA A 5 7.61 -20.05 -46.59
CA ALA A 5 6.91 -18.77 -46.81
C ALA A 5 5.55 -18.72 -46.11
N GLU A 6 4.87 -19.87 -45.99
CA GLU A 6 3.58 -19.99 -45.31
C GLU A 6 3.72 -19.76 -43.80
N THR A 7 4.71 -20.42 -43.16
CA THR A 7 5.01 -20.23 -41.73
C THR A 7 5.41 -18.79 -41.43
N LEU A 8 6.13 -18.13 -42.34
CA LEU A 8 6.47 -16.72 -42.19
C LEU A 8 5.23 -15.82 -42.23
N ARG A 9 4.26 -16.13 -43.10
CA ARG A 9 3.00 -15.38 -43.24
C ARG A 9 2.13 -15.49 -41.99
N GLU A 10 2.04 -16.69 -41.40
CA GLU A 10 1.31 -16.93 -40.15
C GLU A 10 1.99 -16.26 -38.93
N ALA A 11 3.32 -16.30 -38.87
CA ALA A 11 4.08 -15.71 -37.77
C ALA A 11 4.19 -14.18 -37.83
N LEU A 12 3.99 -13.58 -39.02
CA LEU A 12 4.22 -12.15 -39.27
C LEU A 12 3.44 -11.22 -38.33
N TYR A 13 2.25 -11.66 -37.90
CA TYR A 13 1.34 -10.91 -37.03
C TYR A 13 0.93 -11.68 -35.78
N ALA A 14 1.68 -12.70 -35.39
CA ALA A 14 1.37 -13.54 -34.23
C ALA A 14 1.49 -12.77 -32.89
N ASP A 15 2.08 -11.57 -32.89
CA ASP A 15 2.15 -10.66 -31.76
C ASP A 15 0.85 -9.88 -31.52
N LEU A 16 -0.01 -9.73 -32.54
CA LEU A 16 -1.31 -9.05 -32.40
C LEU A 16 -2.28 -9.86 -31.53
N PRO A 17 -2.93 -9.25 -30.51
CA PRO A 17 -3.84 -9.97 -29.61
C PRO A 17 -4.97 -10.73 -30.32
N GLU A 18 -5.46 -10.21 -31.44
CA GLU A 18 -6.51 -10.82 -32.26
C GLU A 18 -6.07 -12.14 -32.91
N ASN A 19 -4.76 -12.33 -33.08
CA ASN A 19 -4.16 -13.54 -33.66
C ASN A 19 -3.64 -14.51 -32.59
N HIS A 20 -3.80 -14.20 -31.31
CA HIS A 20 -3.38 -15.09 -30.24
C HIS A 20 -4.30 -16.31 -30.19
N LEU A 21 -3.70 -17.50 -30.22
CA LEU A 21 -4.44 -18.75 -30.05
C LEU A 21 -4.68 -18.99 -28.56
N LEU A 22 -5.96 -19.14 -28.18
CA LEU A 22 -6.33 -19.52 -26.83
C LEU A 22 -5.99 -21.00 -26.60
N THR A 23 -4.85 -21.26 -25.96
CA THR A 23 -4.36 -22.62 -25.69
C THR A 23 -4.94 -23.22 -24.41
N VAL A 24 -5.31 -22.38 -23.45
CA VAL A 24 -5.84 -22.79 -22.14
C VAL A 24 -6.99 -21.85 -21.77
N LEU A 25 -8.15 -22.43 -21.48
CA LEU A 25 -9.24 -21.68 -20.85
C LEU A 25 -8.90 -21.43 -19.38
N PRO A 26 -9.02 -20.19 -18.89
CA PRO A 26 -8.88 -19.94 -17.47
C PRO A 26 -10.00 -20.68 -16.71
N ASP A 27 -9.67 -21.22 -15.54
CA ASP A 27 -10.65 -21.84 -14.66
C ASP A 27 -11.53 -20.75 -14.04
N PHE A 28 -12.80 -20.67 -14.47
CA PHE A 28 -13.79 -19.79 -13.85
C PHE A 28 -15.21 -20.38 -13.96
N THR A 29 -16.01 -20.15 -12.92
CA THR A 29 -17.45 -20.46 -12.94
C THR A 29 -18.26 -19.23 -13.39
N PRO A 30 -19.52 -19.41 -13.85
CA PRO A 30 -20.41 -18.28 -14.13
C PRO A 30 -20.54 -17.30 -12.96
N ASP A 31 -20.62 -17.80 -11.73
CA ASP A 31 -20.72 -16.97 -10.53
C ASP A 31 -19.46 -16.12 -10.32
N GLN A 32 -18.27 -16.72 -10.48
CA GLN A 32 -17.00 -15.99 -10.39
C GLN A 32 -16.87 -14.92 -11.48
N LEU A 33 -17.41 -15.18 -12.68
CA LEU A 33 -17.43 -14.20 -13.75
C LEU A 33 -18.35 -13.03 -13.42
N VAL A 34 -19.52 -13.27 -12.84
CA VAL A 34 -20.45 -12.23 -12.38
C VAL A 34 -19.84 -11.41 -11.25
N ASP A 35 -19.23 -12.05 -10.25
CA ASP A 35 -18.52 -11.34 -9.19
C ASP A 35 -17.42 -10.44 -9.78
N ARG A 36 -16.65 -10.96 -10.76
CA ARG A 36 -15.62 -10.21 -11.51
C ARG A 36 -16.15 -9.04 -12.28
N TYR A 37 -17.26 -9.22 -12.95
CA TYR A 37 -17.94 -8.14 -13.63
C TYR A 37 -18.37 -7.05 -12.65
N ASN A 38 -19.04 -7.42 -11.55
CA ASN A 38 -19.55 -6.47 -10.55
C ASN A 38 -18.42 -5.67 -9.89
N LEU A 39 -17.34 -6.33 -9.48
CA LEU A 39 -16.17 -5.65 -8.91
C LEU A 39 -15.53 -4.71 -9.94
N ALA A 40 -15.31 -5.18 -11.17
CA ALA A 40 -14.70 -4.37 -12.22
C ALA A 40 -15.56 -3.13 -12.56
N GLN A 41 -16.89 -3.25 -12.54
CA GLN A 41 -17.81 -2.12 -12.73
C GLN A 41 -17.66 -1.09 -11.61
N ALA A 42 -17.66 -1.53 -10.34
CA ALA A 42 -17.45 -0.63 -9.21
C ALA A 42 -16.08 0.08 -9.29
N GLN A 43 -15.02 -0.66 -9.65
CA GLN A 43 -13.68 -0.10 -9.85
C GLN A 43 -13.63 0.89 -11.01
N GLY A 44 -14.30 0.60 -12.13
CA GLY A 44 -14.36 1.49 -13.30
C GLY A 44 -15.01 2.83 -13.00
N LEU A 45 -16.01 2.87 -12.09
CA LEU A 45 -16.58 4.13 -11.60
C LEU A 45 -15.54 4.95 -10.82
N LEU A 46 -14.76 4.29 -9.96
CA LEU A 46 -13.73 4.91 -9.13
C LEU A 46 -12.54 5.46 -9.92
N TYR A 47 -12.35 5.13 -11.19
CA TYR A 47 -11.31 5.75 -12.04
C TYR A 47 -11.47 7.27 -12.16
N SER A 48 -12.68 7.78 -11.94
CA SER A 48 -13.01 9.22 -11.91
C SER A 48 -13.18 9.80 -10.51
N ALA A 49 -12.90 9.00 -9.47
CA ALA A 49 -12.99 9.46 -8.10
C ALA A 49 -11.96 10.57 -7.84
N LEU A 50 -12.42 11.64 -7.20
CA LEU A 50 -11.61 12.73 -6.70
C LEU A 50 -11.10 12.41 -5.30
N CYS A 51 -11.97 11.90 -4.43
CA CYS A 51 -11.67 11.48 -3.08
C CYS A 51 -12.60 10.35 -2.63
N LEU A 52 -12.19 9.65 -1.56
CA LEU A 52 -13.02 8.68 -0.85
C LEU A 52 -13.16 9.11 0.61
N ARG A 53 -14.32 8.85 1.20
CA ARG A 53 -14.59 8.93 2.62
C ARG A 53 -15.00 7.55 3.08
N LEU A 54 -14.23 6.94 3.96
CA LEU A 54 -14.48 5.61 4.49
C LEU A 54 -14.86 5.72 5.95
N ILE A 55 -15.81 4.89 6.36
CA ILE A 55 -16.08 4.61 7.77
C ILE A 55 -15.81 3.13 7.95
N ALA A 56 -14.71 2.78 8.60
CA ALA A 56 -14.43 1.42 9.04
C ALA A 56 -14.86 1.32 10.50
N HIS A 57 -16.09 0.83 10.73
CA HIS A 57 -16.66 0.60 12.07
C HIS A 57 -15.81 -0.37 12.88
N ARG A 58 -16.16 -0.67 14.14
CA ARG A 58 -15.42 -1.64 14.96
C ARG A 58 -15.19 -2.99 14.24
N ASN A 59 -13.94 -3.27 13.89
CA ASN A 59 -13.42 -4.49 13.27
C ASN A 59 -12.25 -5.07 14.08
N VAL A 60 -11.76 -6.25 13.70
CA VAL A 60 -10.58 -6.85 14.36
C VAL A 60 -9.28 -6.11 13.97
N PRO A 61 -8.28 -5.97 14.86
CA PRO A 61 -7.07 -5.19 14.60
C PRO A 61 -6.32 -5.56 13.31
N GLY A 62 -6.30 -6.85 12.96
CA GLY A 62 -5.66 -7.34 11.74
C GLY A 62 -6.30 -6.82 10.44
N GLU A 63 -7.61 -6.55 10.43
CA GLU A 63 -8.30 -5.98 9.27
C GLU A 63 -7.89 -4.52 9.05
N TYR A 64 -7.87 -3.70 10.11
CA TYR A 64 -7.40 -2.31 10.01
C TYR A 64 -5.95 -2.21 9.56
N ARG A 65 -5.08 -3.06 10.10
CA ARG A 65 -3.67 -3.09 9.70
C ARG A 65 -3.53 -3.33 8.19
N ARG A 66 -4.22 -4.36 7.68
CA ARG A 66 -4.23 -4.68 6.24
C ARG A 66 -4.81 -3.54 5.42
N LEU A 67 -5.87 -2.88 5.89
CA LEU A 67 -6.46 -1.72 5.23
C LEU A 67 -5.46 -0.55 5.09
N PHE A 68 -4.79 -0.17 6.19
CA PHE A 68 -3.81 0.92 6.19
C PHE A 68 -2.55 0.57 5.39
N GLN A 69 -2.10 -0.70 5.43
CA GLN A 69 -1.02 -1.20 4.58
C GLN A 69 -1.40 -1.06 3.10
N HIS A 70 -2.62 -1.43 2.71
CA HIS A 70 -3.07 -1.24 1.32
C HIS A 70 -3.13 0.23 0.91
N LEU A 71 -3.61 1.13 1.79
CA LEU A 71 -3.58 2.57 1.51
C LEU A 71 -2.14 3.07 1.30
N LYS A 72 -1.20 2.58 2.11
CA LYS A 72 0.24 2.86 1.99
C LYS A 72 0.84 2.31 0.70
N PHE A 73 0.58 1.03 0.39
CA PHE A 73 1.05 0.32 -0.80
C PHE A 73 0.61 1.00 -2.10
N HIS A 74 -0.65 1.44 -2.18
CA HIS A 74 -1.17 2.16 -3.34
C HIS A 74 -0.74 3.64 -3.39
N GLY A 75 0.08 4.09 -2.44
CA GLY A 75 0.58 5.47 -2.38
C GLY A 75 -0.53 6.51 -2.23
N LEU A 76 -1.67 6.11 -1.66
CA LEU A 76 -2.81 6.99 -1.45
C LEU A 76 -2.53 7.95 -0.29
N MET A 77 -2.98 9.19 -0.41
CA MET A 77 -2.95 10.10 0.72
C MET A 77 -4.17 9.86 1.58
N TYR A 78 -4.00 9.82 2.89
CA TYR A 78 -5.12 9.66 3.78
C TYR A 78 -4.91 10.32 5.14
N ALA A 79 -6.02 10.81 5.70
CA ALA A 79 -6.17 11.25 7.08
C ALA A 79 -7.09 10.27 7.81
N VAL A 80 -6.83 10.06 9.11
CA VAL A 80 -7.53 9.04 9.89
C VAL A 80 -7.93 9.61 11.24
N GLU A 81 -9.19 9.49 11.60
CA GLU A 81 -9.72 9.84 12.90
C GLU A 81 -10.36 8.61 13.54
N GLY A 82 -10.32 8.51 14.86
CA GLY A 82 -10.85 7.38 15.60
C GLY A 82 -9.77 6.47 16.16
N ASN A 83 -10.18 5.31 16.67
CA ASN A 83 -9.34 4.38 17.41
C ASN A 83 -9.81 2.93 17.20
N LEU A 84 -9.10 1.96 17.78
CA LEU A 84 -9.44 0.53 17.63
C LEU A 84 -10.81 0.15 18.23
N ASP A 85 -11.26 0.84 19.28
CA ASP A 85 -12.49 0.53 20.01
C ASP A 85 -13.74 1.02 19.27
N ASP A 86 -13.68 2.24 18.74
CA ASP A 86 -14.80 2.91 18.06
C ASP A 86 -14.79 2.69 16.52
N GLY A 87 -13.61 2.38 15.97
CA GLY A 87 -13.35 2.34 14.54
C GLY A 87 -12.75 3.62 14.00
N TYR A 88 -12.56 3.65 12.68
CA TYR A 88 -11.82 4.69 11.99
C TYR A 88 -12.65 5.36 10.89
N GLN A 89 -12.61 6.69 10.87
CA GLN A 89 -12.98 7.50 9.71
C GLN A 89 -11.72 7.78 8.91
N ILE A 90 -11.74 7.45 7.62
CA ILE A 90 -10.58 7.53 6.74
C ILE A 90 -10.95 8.40 5.55
N TYR A 91 -10.27 9.53 5.41
CA TYR A 91 -10.39 10.41 4.26
C TYR A 91 -9.25 10.10 3.32
N VAL A 92 -9.55 9.60 2.12
CA VAL A 92 -8.56 9.25 1.10
C VAL A 92 -8.61 10.27 -0.02
N ASP A 93 -7.46 10.82 -0.36
CA ASP A 93 -7.33 11.86 -1.38
C ASP A 93 -6.10 11.63 -2.27
N GLY A 94 -6.02 12.37 -3.37
CA GLY A 94 -4.82 12.53 -4.18
C GLY A 94 -4.22 13.94 -4.00
N PRO A 95 -2.90 14.12 -4.09
CA PRO A 95 -2.23 15.43 -4.02
C PRO A 95 -2.69 16.43 -5.10
N ALA A 96 -3.33 15.95 -6.16
CA ALA A 96 -3.84 16.76 -7.26
C ALA A 96 -5.30 17.24 -7.05
N SER A 97 -5.96 16.89 -5.94
CA SER A 97 -7.30 17.42 -5.62
C SER A 97 -7.34 18.95 -5.54
N LEU A 98 -6.21 19.56 -5.15
CA LEU A 98 -6.00 21.00 -5.10
C LEU A 98 -5.54 21.60 -6.44
N PHE A 99 -4.88 20.83 -7.31
CA PHE A 99 -4.24 21.35 -8.53
C PHE A 99 -4.31 20.33 -9.68
N LYS A 100 -5.36 20.42 -10.48
CA LYS A 100 -5.63 19.67 -11.73
C LYS A 100 -5.67 18.14 -11.61
N GLN A 101 -6.88 17.62 -11.83
CA GLN A 101 -7.25 16.22 -11.91
C GLN A 101 -6.21 15.35 -12.65
N THR A 102 -5.55 14.44 -11.93
CA THR A 102 -4.75 13.39 -12.55
C THR A 102 -5.49 12.07 -12.41
N ARG A 103 -5.86 11.42 -13.54
CA ARG A 103 -6.53 10.10 -13.57
C ARG A 103 -5.74 8.99 -12.85
N LYS A 104 -4.48 9.25 -12.48
CA LYS A 104 -3.60 8.32 -11.77
C LYS A 104 -4.12 7.97 -10.36
N TYR A 105 -4.75 8.90 -9.64
CA TYR A 105 -5.23 8.62 -8.27
C TYR A 105 -6.55 7.84 -8.24
N GLY A 106 -7.49 8.15 -9.12
CA GLY A 106 -8.72 7.35 -9.27
C GLY A 106 -8.43 5.88 -9.60
N LEU A 107 -7.40 5.61 -10.40
CA LEU A 107 -6.92 4.24 -10.63
C LEU A 107 -6.44 3.57 -9.33
N GLN A 108 -5.64 4.24 -8.50
CA GLN A 108 -5.18 3.67 -7.22
C GLN A 108 -6.35 3.47 -6.23
N MET A 109 -7.31 4.39 -6.18
CA MET A 109 -8.54 4.26 -5.39
C MET A 109 -9.37 3.04 -5.83
N ALA A 110 -9.46 2.81 -7.13
CA ALA A 110 -10.14 1.64 -7.68
C ALA A 110 -9.40 0.33 -7.36
N ILE A 111 -8.07 0.31 -7.48
CA ILE A 111 -7.26 -0.87 -7.13
C ILE A 111 -7.30 -1.14 -5.62
N PHE A 112 -7.52 -0.12 -4.79
CA PHE A 112 -7.69 -0.26 -3.34
C PHE A 112 -9.02 -0.91 -2.92
N LEU A 113 -10.10 -0.73 -3.69
CA LEU A 113 -11.45 -1.23 -3.33
C LEU A 113 -11.49 -2.69 -2.82
N PRO A 114 -10.83 -3.67 -3.46
CA PRO A 114 -10.83 -5.06 -2.98
C PRO A 114 -10.26 -5.23 -1.57
N ALA A 115 -9.35 -4.36 -1.11
CA ALA A 115 -8.84 -4.38 0.25
C ALA A 115 -9.92 -3.93 1.26
N LEU A 116 -10.70 -2.91 0.91
CA LEU A 116 -11.84 -2.46 1.71
C LEU A 116 -12.91 -3.55 1.84
N LEU A 117 -13.17 -4.31 0.76
CA LEU A 117 -14.12 -5.43 0.79
C LEU A 117 -13.74 -6.58 1.75
N ARG A 118 -12.48 -6.60 2.25
CA ARG A 118 -12.02 -7.58 3.25
C ARG A 118 -12.26 -7.12 4.70
N VAL A 119 -12.69 -5.88 4.88
CA VAL A 119 -13.08 -5.36 6.20
C VAL A 119 -14.53 -5.76 6.45
N SER A 120 -14.85 -6.20 7.67
CA SER A 120 -16.15 -6.80 7.96
C SER A 120 -17.29 -5.77 8.00
N ARG A 121 -17.04 -4.59 8.55
CA ARG A 121 -18.02 -3.50 8.68
C ARG A 121 -17.43 -2.20 8.16
N TRP A 122 -17.95 -1.73 7.03
CA TRP A 122 -17.47 -0.50 6.39
C TRP A 122 -18.55 0.20 5.56
N GLU A 123 -18.34 1.48 5.36
CA GLU A 123 -19.04 2.33 4.40
C GLU A 123 -18.01 3.14 3.60
N MET A 124 -18.31 3.41 2.33
CA MET A 124 -17.52 4.24 1.43
C MET A 124 -18.44 5.21 0.71
N GLU A 125 -18.06 6.48 0.72
CA GLU A 125 -18.57 7.49 -0.20
C GLU A 125 -17.43 7.99 -1.08
N ALA A 126 -17.59 7.92 -2.39
CA ALA A 126 -16.67 8.47 -3.37
C ALA A 126 -17.30 9.69 -4.05
N VAL A 127 -16.53 10.76 -4.21
CA VAL A 127 -16.93 11.90 -5.07
C VAL A 127 -16.36 11.66 -6.46
N LEU A 128 -17.23 11.48 -7.45
CA LEU A 128 -16.86 11.21 -8.84
C LEU A 128 -17.04 12.47 -9.70
N ARG A 129 -16.11 12.75 -10.60
CA ARG A 129 -16.28 13.80 -11.62
C ARG A 129 -16.82 13.19 -12.92
N ARG A 130 -18.01 13.59 -13.34
CA ARG A 130 -18.65 13.19 -14.60
C ARG A 130 -19.27 14.41 -15.28
N ASP A 131 -18.93 14.65 -16.54
CA ASP A 131 -19.46 15.76 -17.34
C ASP A 131 -19.45 17.11 -16.59
N ASP A 132 -18.29 17.44 -16.02
CA ASP A 132 -18.03 18.61 -15.17
C ASP A 132 -18.83 18.71 -13.86
N ARG A 133 -19.62 17.69 -13.51
CA ARG A 133 -20.39 17.60 -12.26
C ARG A 133 -19.77 16.62 -11.28
N ASP A 134 -19.95 16.93 -10.00
CA ASP A 134 -19.60 16.03 -8.90
C ASP A 134 -20.83 15.17 -8.54
N ILE A 135 -20.63 13.86 -8.53
CA ILE A 135 -21.65 12.87 -8.21
C ILE A 135 -21.15 12.03 -7.03
N SER A 136 -22.02 11.78 -6.05
CA SER A 136 -21.71 10.87 -4.94
C SER A 136 -22.00 9.42 -5.35
N TYR A 137 -21.03 8.54 -5.09
CA TYR A 137 -21.15 7.10 -5.28
C TYR A 137 -20.88 6.40 -3.95
N ARG A 138 -21.86 5.62 -3.46
CA ARG A 138 -21.81 5.00 -2.14
C ARG A 138 -21.83 3.48 -2.24
N LEU A 139 -21.00 2.85 -1.42
CA LEU A 139 -20.97 1.41 -1.20
C LEU A 139 -20.82 1.14 0.30
N ASP A 140 -21.24 -0.05 0.72
CA ASP A 140 -21.13 -0.50 2.10
C ASP A 140 -20.89 -2.02 2.16
N SER A 141 -20.72 -2.56 3.36
CA SER A 141 -20.49 -3.99 3.56
C SER A 141 -21.68 -4.89 3.19
N GLN A 142 -22.85 -4.34 2.86
CA GLN A 142 -24.01 -5.10 2.36
C GLN A 142 -24.03 -5.16 0.82
N SER A 143 -23.18 -4.38 0.16
CA SER A 143 -23.06 -4.39 -1.30
C SER A 143 -22.63 -5.79 -1.78
N PRO A 144 -23.20 -6.31 -2.90
CA PRO A 144 -22.95 -7.68 -3.38
C PRO A 144 -21.61 -7.78 -4.14
N LEU A 145 -20.54 -7.21 -3.58
CA LEU A 145 -19.19 -7.21 -4.14
C LEU A 145 -18.33 -8.21 -3.37
N LYS A 146 -17.51 -8.97 -4.10
CA LYS A 146 -16.57 -9.94 -3.52
C LYS A 146 -15.13 -9.50 -3.76
N PRO A 147 -14.23 -9.66 -2.79
CA PRO A 147 -12.80 -9.46 -3.01
C PRO A 147 -12.25 -10.62 -3.85
N LEU A 148 -12.24 -10.45 -5.17
CA LEU A 148 -11.86 -11.50 -6.15
C LEU A 148 -10.37 -11.78 -6.25
N THR A 149 -9.56 -10.89 -5.69
CA THR A 149 -8.11 -11.06 -5.69
C THR A 149 -7.71 -12.13 -4.69
N ALA A 150 -6.60 -12.83 -4.96
CA ALA A 150 -5.85 -13.52 -3.92
C ALA A 150 -5.51 -12.55 -2.77
N ALA A 151 -5.15 -13.08 -1.60
CA ALA A 151 -4.59 -12.23 -0.55
C ALA A 151 -3.46 -11.37 -1.16
N PRO A 152 -3.35 -10.09 -0.77
CA PRO A 152 -2.28 -9.22 -1.26
C PRO A 152 -0.90 -9.87 -1.05
N PRO A 153 0.10 -9.48 -1.87
CA PRO A 153 1.46 -9.95 -1.65
C PRO A 153 1.90 -9.65 -0.21
N ALA A 154 2.74 -10.52 0.33
CA ALA A 154 3.23 -10.39 1.69
C ALA A 154 4.27 -9.27 1.85
N TYR A 155 4.39 -8.29 0.95
CA TYR A 155 5.30 -7.15 1.07
C TYR A 155 4.78 -5.98 0.23
N ASP A 156 4.93 -4.74 0.72
CA ASP A 156 4.46 -3.55 0.02
C ASP A 156 5.48 -3.11 -1.05
N SER A 157 6.72 -3.58 -0.96
CA SER A 157 7.71 -3.36 -2.00
C SER A 157 8.68 -4.53 -2.16
N LEU A 158 9.25 -4.65 -3.36
CA LEU A 158 10.39 -5.55 -3.61
C LEU A 158 11.58 -5.23 -2.69
N LEU A 159 11.66 -4.00 -2.18
CA LEU A 159 12.72 -3.59 -1.26
C LEU A 159 12.49 -4.19 0.12
N GLU A 160 11.28 -4.09 0.66
CA GLU A 160 10.87 -4.73 1.91
C GLU A 160 10.97 -6.26 1.83
N GLU A 161 10.49 -6.87 0.75
CA GLU A 161 10.58 -8.32 0.53
C GLU A 161 12.03 -8.79 0.58
N ARG A 162 12.91 -8.08 -0.14
CA ARG A 162 14.34 -8.41 -0.17
C ARG A 162 15.01 -8.14 1.18
N PHE A 163 14.54 -7.17 1.96
CA PHE A 163 15.05 -6.92 3.29
C PHE A 163 14.67 -8.06 4.25
N ALA A 164 13.38 -8.43 4.32
CA ALA A 164 12.91 -9.51 5.17
C ALA A 164 13.57 -10.86 4.83
N ARG A 165 13.65 -11.23 3.55
CA ARG A 165 14.35 -12.46 3.11
C ARG A 165 15.84 -12.49 3.45
N ARG A 166 16.48 -11.33 3.62
CA ARG A 166 17.88 -11.27 4.07
C ARG A 166 17.97 -11.28 5.59
N TRP A 167 17.01 -10.69 6.28
CA TRP A 167 16.90 -10.74 7.74
C TRP A 167 16.79 -12.17 8.23
N GLU A 168 15.95 -13.00 7.60
CA GLU A 168 15.78 -14.43 7.93
C GLU A 168 17.08 -15.24 7.85
N LYS A 169 18.08 -14.77 7.10
CA LYS A 169 19.38 -15.43 6.94
C LYS A 169 20.43 -14.93 7.94
N LEU A 170 20.09 -13.93 8.74
CA LEU A 170 20.99 -13.35 9.73
C LEU A 170 20.91 -14.16 11.01
N ASP A 171 22.06 -14.51 11.58
CA ASP A 171 22.14 -15.14 12.89
C ASP A 171 22.00 -14.05 13.96
N THR A 172 20.76 -13.82 14.41
CA THR A 172 20.43 -12.77 15.37
C THR A 172 19.27 -13.21 16.26
N PRO A 173 19.27 -12.81 17.55
CA PRO A 173 18.12 -13.03 18.43
C PRO A 173 16.89 -12.18 18.05
N TRP A 174 17.04 -11.16 17.20
CA TRP A 174 15.94 -10.27 16.81
C TRP A 174 15.01 -10.92 15.78
N THR A 175 13.75 -11.08 16.16
CA THR A 175 12.68 -11.56 15.28
C THR A 175 12.07 -10.41 14.50
N LEU A 176 12.02 -10.54 13.17
CA LEU A 176 11.34 -9.58 12.31
C LEU A 176 9.88 -9.98 12.13
N GLU A 177 8.99 -9.07 12.56
CA GLU A 177 7.55 -9.18 12.45
C GLU A 177 7.02 -8.12 11.49
N ARG A 178 6.06 -8.52 10.66
CA ARG A 178 5.31 -7.60 9.78
C ARG A 178 4.03 -7.09 10.41
N GLU A 179 3.54 -7.82 11.41
CA GLU A 179 2.30 -7.53 12.11
C GLU A 179 2.54 -6.44 13.16
N VAL A 180 2.80 -5.23 12.68
CA VAL A 180 3.11 -4.08 13.54
C VAL A 180 1.86 -3.50 14.21
N GLU A 181 2.05 -2.86 15.35
CA GLU A 181 0.98 -2.12 16.01
C GLU A 181 0.65 -0.84 15.23
N ILE A 182 -0.63 -0.43 15.29
CA ILE A 182 -1.07 0.83 14.69
C ILE A 182 -0.76 1.93 15.69
N VAL A 183 0.04 2.91 15.28
CA VAL A 183 0.41 4.06 16.10
C VAL A 183 -0.56 5.21 15.79
N ASP A 184 -1.36 5.60 16.77
CA ASP A 184 -2.27 6.74 16.65
C ASP A 184 -1.51 8.06 16.82
N LEU A 185 -1.57 8.92 15.80
CA LEU A 185 -0.92 10.23 15.77
C LEU A 185 -1.89 11.40 15.91
N LYS A 186 -3.13 11.18 16.35
CA LYS A 186 -4.23 12.16 16.45
C LYS A 186 -4.52 12.83 15.09
N GLY A 187 -5.48 12.30 14.34
CA GLY A 187 -5.84 12.79 12.99
C GLY A 187 -5.10 12.10 11.85
N THR A 188 -4.21 11.16 12.17
CA THR A 188 -3.72 10.14 11.24
C THR A 188 -3.21 8.95 12.04
N VAL A 189 -3.12 7.79 11.40
CA VAL A 189 -2.36 6.65 11.91
C VAL A 189 -1.01 6.55 11.21
N PHE A 190 -0.07 5.91 11.89
CA PHE A 190 1.20 5.46 11.35
C PHE A 190 1.33 3.95 11.57
N VAL A 191 1.73 3.25 10.51
CA VAL A 191 1.92 1.79 10.50
C VAL A 191 3.33 1.53 9.95
N PRO A 192 4.30 1.20 10.81
CA PRO A 192 5.65 0.85 10.39
C PRO A 192 5.66 -0.32 9.39
N ASP A 193 6.74 -0.48 8.61
CA ASP A 193 6.87 -1.64 7.72
C ASP A 193 7.15 -2.93 8.51
N PHE A 194 7.98 -2.82 9.56
CA PHE A 194 8.39 -3.95 10.38
C PHE A 194 8.48 -3.57 11.86
N ALA A 195 8.30 -4.56 12.73
CA ALA A 195 8.69 -4.56 14.13
C ALA A 195 9.80 -5.60 14.31
N LEU A 196 10.87 -5.21 14.98
CA LEU A 196 11.97 -6.07 15.39
C LEU A 196 11.81 -6.30 16.88
N ARG A 197 11.59 -7.55 17.28
CA ARG A 197 11.41 -7.95 18.69
C ARG A 197 12.58 -8.77 19.16
N HIS A 198 13.15 -8.39 20.30
CA HIS A 198 14.21 -9.14 20.96
C HIS A 198 13.64 -9.97 22.13
N PRO A 199 14.18 -11.17 22.41
CA PRO A 199 13.72 -12.03 23.52
C PRO A 199 13.82 -11.40 24.92
N ASP A 200 14.66 -10.37 25.10
CA ASP A 200 14.77 -9.61 26.35
C ASP A 200 13.66 -8.57 26.55
N GLY A 201 12.72 -8.47 25.61
CA GLY A 201 11.58 -7.56 25.66
C GLY A 201 11.78 -6.23 24.91
N ARG A 202 12.98 -5.96 24.36
CA ARG A 202 13.17 -4.78 23.50
C ARG A 202 12.38 -4.91 22.21
N VAL A 203 11.79 -3.80 21.79
CA VAL A 203 11.04 -3.67 20.53
C VAL A 203 11.54 -2.42 19.83
N ALA A 204 11.79 -2.55 18.54
CA ALA A 204 12.11 -1.43 17.67
C ALA A 204 11.30 -1.55 16.39
N HIS A 205 11.06 -0.43 15.74
CA HIS A 205 10.28 -0.38 14.51
C HIS A 205 11.15 0.03 13.33
N VAL A 206 10.83 -0.43 12.13
CA VAL A 206 11.55 -0.05 10.91
C VAL A 206 10.58 0.49 9.89
N GLU A 207 10.92 1.65 9.32
CA GLU A 207 10.22 2.24 8.18
C GLU A 207 11.22 2.43 7.03
N ILE A 208 10.93 1.82 5.88
CA ILE A 208 11.76 1.87 4.68
C ILE A 208 11.18 2.89 3.69
N MET A 209 12.02 3.81 3.22
CA MET A 209 11.68 4.81 2.21
C MET A 209 12.40 4.50 0.90
N GLY A 210 11.70 3.87 -0.04
CA GLY A 210 12.27 3.40 -1.31
C GLY A 210 11.91 4.21 -2.56
N PHE A 211 10.75 4.89 -2.61
CA PHE A 211 10.27 5.60 -3.81
C PHE A 211 9.36 6.77 -3.42
N TRP A 212 9.40 7.90 -4.14
CA TRP A 212 8.53 9.05 -3.81
C TRP A 212 8.32 10.08 -4.91
N HIS A 213 7.24 10.83 -4.74
CA HIS A 213 6.99 12.15 -5.30
C HIS A 213 7.24 13.22 -4.20
N PRO A 214 7.85 14.39 -4.50
CA PRO A 214 8.16 15.48 -3.57
C PRO A 214 7.21 15.71 -2.38
N ASP A 215 5.91 15.82 -2.67
CA ASP A 215 4.93 16.14 -1.63
C ASP A 215 4.67 14.97 -0.66
N TYR A 216 4.86 13.72 -1.10
CA TYR A 216 4.63 12.53 -0.28
C TYR A 216 5.63 12.42 0.87
N LEU A 217 6.92 12.65 0.61
CA LEU A 217 7.93 12.55 1.65
C LEU A 217 7.80 13.64 2.70
N ARG A 218 7.50 14.90 2.31
CA ARG A 218 7.30 15.98 3.29
C ARG A 218 6.24 15.60 4.32
N ARG A 219 5.13 15.01 3.88
CA ARG A 219 4.05 14.54 4.76
C ARG A 219 4.44 13.29 5.56
N LYS A 220 5.18 12.36 4.95
CA LYS A 220 5.70 11.19 5.65
C LYS A 220 6.65 11.61 6.77
N LEU A 221 7.52 12.59 6.53
CA LEU A 221 8.38 13.21 7.54
C LEU A 221 7.56 13.85 8.66
N ASP A 222 6.49 14.58 8.35
CA ASP A 222 5.58 15.13 9.36
C ASP A 222 4.99 14.02 10.26
N LYS A 223 4.51 12.91 9.66
CA LYS A 223 4.02 11.76 10.43
C LYS A 223 5.11 11.16 11.33
N LEU A 224 6.32 10.99 10.81
CA LEU A 224 7.44 10.44 11.59
C LEU A 224 7.85 11.33 12.77
N ARG A 225 7.86 12.65 12.57
CA ARG A 225 8.13 13.63 13.63
C ARG A 225 7.05 13.56 14.71
N ARG A 226 5.79 13.47 14.31
CA ARG A 226 4.63 13.36 15.22
C ARG A 226 4.53 12.02 15.93
N ALA A 227 5.05 10.96 15.35
CA ALA A 227 5.09 9.63 15.97
C ALA A 227 5.86 9.62 17.29
N ALA A 228 6.84 10.51 17.46
CA ALA A 228 7.59 10.61 18.70
C ALA A 228 8.17 9.26 19.16
N MET A 229 8.48 8.36 18.20
CA MET A 229 8.99 7.01 18.44
C MET A 229 10.53 7.01 18.38
N PRO A 230 11.24 6.99 19.52
CA PRO A 230 12.71 6.98 19.54
C PRO A 230 13.29 5.64 19.05
N ASP A 231 12.51 4.57 19.13
CA ASP A 231 12.83 3.21 18.71
C ASP A 231 12.52 2.95 17.21
N LEU A 232 12.10 3.98 16.47
CA LEU A 232 11.80 3.89 15.05
C LEU A 232 13.04 4.16 14.19
N ILE A 233 13.57 3.11 13.57
CA ILE A 233 14.64 3.19 12.59
C ILE A 233 14.06 3.59 11.23
N VAL A 234 14.47 4.74 10.71
CA VAL A 234 14.05 5.23 9.39
C VAL A 234 15.15 4.93 8.37
N ALA A 235 14.90 3.97 7.50
CA ALA A 235 15.80 3.60 6.42
C ALA A 235 15.47 4.38 5.14
N VAL A 236 16.37 5.25 4.69
CA VAL A 236 16.16 6.20 3.59
C VAL A 236 17.01 5.82 2.39
N SER A 237 16.39 5.60 1.23
CA SER A 237 17.17 5.39 0.01
C SER A 237 17.89 6.69 -0.40
N GLU A 238 19.18 6.62 -0.69
CA GLU A 238 19.93 7.77 -1.23
C GLU A 238 19.48 8.21 -2.63
N ARG A 239 18.63 7.42 -3.30
CA ARG A 239 17.97 7.82 -4.55
C ARG A 239 16.90 8.88 -4.32
N LEU A 240 16.48 9.06 -3.07
CA LEU A 240 15.63 10.16 -2.67
C LEU A 240 16.53 11.41 -2.61
N ASN A 241 16.19 12.46 -3.35
CA ASN A 241 16.95 13.72 -3.36
C ASN A 241 16.73 14.50 -2.04
N VAL A 242 17.10 13.90 -0.92
CA VAL A 242 17.00 14.42 0.45
C VAL A 242 18.30 14.14 1.20
N GLY A 243 18.62 15.04 2.13
CA GLY A 243 19.81 14.94 2.97
C GLY A 243 19.45 14.54 4.39
N ALA A 244 20.47 14.22 5.20
CA ALA A 244 20.31 13.98 6.64
C ALA A 244 19.60 15.16 7.35
N ASP A 245 19.81 16.36 6.84
CA ASP A 245 19.22 17.61 7.33
C ASP A 245 17.68 17.61 7.32
N ASP A 246 17.05 16.90 6.39
CA ASP A 246 15.59 16.79 6.29
C ASP A 246 14.98 15.94 7.42
N PHE A 247 15.82 15.14 8.10
CA PHE A 247 15.41 14.19 9.14
C PHE A 247 15.89 14.59 10.54
N ARG A 248 16.45 15.79 10.73
CA ARG A 248 16.96 16.26 12.03
C ARG A 248 15.96 16.21 13.17
N ASP A 249 14.68 16.41 12.86
CA ASP A 249 13.59 16.41 13.84
C ASP A 249 12.92 15.02 13.98
N VAL A 250 13.42 13.99 13.30
CA VAL A 250 12.92 12.63 13.47
C VAL A 250 13.51 12.05 14.76
N PRO A 251 12.69 11.55 15.71
CA PRO A 251 13.18 11.11 17.02
C PRO A 251 14.12 9.91 16.99
N GLY A 252 13.88 8.97 16.07
CA GLY A 252 14.65 7.74 15.95
C GLY A 252 15.81 7.82 14.97
N PRO A 253 16.68 6.79 14.94
CA PRO A 253 17.86 6.76 14.10
C PRO A 253 17.51 6.71 12.60
N VAL A 254 18.32 7.37 11.78
CA VAL A 254 18.13 7.45 10.33
C VAL A 254 19.31 6.78 9.62
N LEU A 255 18.99 5.82 8.75
CA LEU A 255 19.97 5.04 7.98
C LEU A 255 19.82 5.29 6.49
N PHE A 256 20.85 5.84 5.85
CA PHE A 256 20.86 6.01 4.40
C PHE A 256 21.41 4.75 3.70
N PHE A 257 20.80 4.35 2.58
CA PHE A 257 21.25 3.18 1.82
C PHE A 257 21.22 3.36 0.30
N LYS A 258 22.18 2.75 -0.39
CA LYS A 258 22.29 2.74 -1.87
C LYS A 258 21.67 1.48 -2.45
N GLY A 259 20.46 1.59 -2.97
CA GLY A 259 19.78 0.54 -3.75
C GLY A 259 19.27 -0.67 -2.96
N LYS A 260 19.96 -1.11 -1.91
CA LYS A 260 19.54 -2.18 -0.99
C LYS A 260 19.82 -1.78 0.46
N LEU A 261 18.88 -2.10 1.36
CA LEU A 261 19.06 -1.99 2.80
C LEU A 261 19.70 -3.27 3.32
N GLU A 262 20.84 -3.15 4.00
CA GLU A 262 21.57 -4.28 4.59
C GLU A 262 21.08 -4.56 6.02
N PRO A 263 20.62 -5.78 6.35
CA PRO A 263 20.17 -6.15 7.70
C PRO A 263 21.18 -5.85 8.80
N ARG A 264 22.48 -6.02 8.52
CA ARG A 264 23.55 -5.74 9.49
C ARG A 264 23.59 -4.27 9.92
N ALA A 265 23.35 -3.33 9.02
CA ALA A 265 23.33 -1.91 9.36
C ALA A 265 22.15 -1.57 10.30
N VAL A 266 21.02 -2.24 10.11
CA VAL A 266 19.86 -2.10 11.01
C VAL A 266 20.15 -2.77 12.36
N LEU A 267 20.78 -3.94 12.37
CA LEU A 267 21.19 -4.63 13.61
C LEU A 267 22.17 -3.79 14.45
N GLU A 268 23.19 -3.18 13.82
CA GLU A 268 24.11 -2.28 14.51
C GLU A 268 23.39 -1.07 15.12
N CYS A 269 22.33 -0.58 14.49
CA CYS A 269 21.48 0.46 15.07
C CYS A 269 20.69 -0.05 16.27
N LEU A 270 20.09 -1.25 16.18
CA LEU A 270 19.35 -1.86 17.29
C LEU A 270 20.20 -2.06 18.54
N GLU A 271 21.46 -2.45 18.38
CA GLU A 271 22.39 -2.66 19.50
C GLU A 271 22.77 -1.36 20.22
N ARG A 272 22.58 -0.21 19.56
CA ARG A 272 22.83 1.13 20.13
C ARG A 272 21.58 1.77 20.72
N LEU A 273 20.40 1.21 20.46
CA LEU A 273 19.17 1.68 21.10
C LEU A 273 19.18 1.30 22.59
N PRO A 274 18.75 2.22 23.47
CA PRO A 274 18.75 2.01 24.92
C PRO A 274 17.80 0.89 25.37
#